data_AF-A0A4Y8Q304-F1
#
_entry.id   AF-A0A4Y8Q304-F1
#
_cell.length_a   1.000
_cell.length_b   1.000
_cell.length_c   1.000
_cell.angle_alpha   90.00
_cell.angle_beta   90.00
_cell.angle_gamma   90.00
#
_symmetry.space_group_name_H-M   'P 1'
#
loop_
_entity.id
_entity.type
_entity.pdbx_description
1 polymer ?
#
loop_
_entity_poly.entity_id
_entity_poly.type
_entity_poly.pdbx_seq_one_letter_code
_entity_poly.pdbx_strand_id
1 'polypeptide(L)'
;MNLTQQSIPYEKVEAWLMSYSDWKARLAYAQAELKHIPGLTRALHEWVNHGNGRKQEPLLRTVIHRIEITEHEIPLLLSRIGLIDYAFSALTTEEILFVRLRYLDKLALSVIMDRIALSRRAFFYHRKRILHKVYRKIKDRAVLLELDSFGDD
;
A
#
# COMPACT_ATOMS: atom_id res chain seq x y z
N MET A 1 -13.18 -29.40 -20.10
CA MET A 1 -13.29 -28.15 -19.29
C MET A 1 -12.00 -27.36 -19.45
N ASN A 2 -11.99 -26.33 -20.30
CA ASN A 2 -10.85 -25.44 -20.45
C ASN A 2 -10.89 -24.43 -19.31
N LEU A 3 -10.06 -24.63 -18.27
CA LEU A 3 -9.73 -23.57 -17.33
C LEU A 3 -9.05 -22.47 -18.14
N THR A 4 -9.79 -21.40 -18.44
CA THR A 4 -9.27 -20.20 -19.09
C THR A 4 -7.98 -19.80 -18.37
N GLN A 5 -6.83 -19.95 -19.02
CA GLN A 5 -5.57 -19.38 -18.56
C GLN A 5 -5.75 -17.86 -18.57
N GLN A 6 -6.20 -17.30 -17.44
CA GLN A 6 -6.23 -15.85 -17.26
C GLN A 6 -4.81 -15.33 -17.45
N SER A 7 -4.64 -14.47 -18.46
CA SER A 7 -3.39 -13.79 -18.72
C SER A 7 -2.97 -13.01 -17.47
N ILE A 8 -1.70 -13.11 -17.08
CA ILE A 8 -1.21 -12.43 -15.88
C ILE A 8 -1.08 -10.94 -16.19
N PRO A 9 -1.67 -10.05 -15.37
CA PRO A 9 -1.61 -8.62 -15.59
C PRO A 9 -0.27 -8.05 -15.09
N TYR A 10 0.83 -8.34 -15.79
CA TYR A 10 2.18 -8.00 -15.35
C TYR A 10 2.36 -6.52 -14.99
N GLU A 11 1.77 -5.62 -15.77
CA GLU A 11 1.84 -4.17 -15.54
C GLU A 11 1.15 -3.76 -14.24
N LYS A 12 0.00 -4.37 -13.92
CA LYS A 12 -0.68 -4.14 -12.63
C LYS A 12 0.16 -4.63 -11.46
N VAL A 13 0.76 -5.81 -11.60
CA VAL A 13 1.62 -6.37 -10.55
C VAL A 13 2.81 -5.44 -10.29
N GLU A 14 3.42 -4.89 -11.34
CA GLU A 14 4.47 -3.88 -11.17
C GLU A 14 3.97 -2.62 -10.49
N ALA A 15 2.79 -2.11 -10.87
CA ALA A 15 2.20 -0.94 -10.25
C ALA A 15 2.00 -1.16 -8.73
N TRP A 16 1.50 -2.32 -8.31
CA TRP A 16 1.35 -2.66 -6.89
C TRP A 16 2.70 -2.67 -6.16
N LEU A 17 3.74 -3.25 -6.78
CA LEU A 17 5.09 -3.28 -6.20
C LEU A 17 5.71 -1.88 -6.09
N MET A 18 5.45 -1.00 -7.06
CA MET A 18 5.90 0.39 -7.06
C MET A 18 5.20 1.24 -6.00
N SER A 19 3.92 0.96 -5.71
CA SER A 19 3.11 1.67 -4.70
C SER A 19 3.37 1.21 -3.27
N TYR A 20 4.03 0.05 -3.08
CA TYR A 20 4.21 -0.54 -1.76
C TYR A 20 5.00 0.35 -0.77
N SER A 21 6.06 1.04 -1.23
CA SER A 21 6.78 2.01 -0.41
C SER A 21 5.87 3.16 0.03
N ASP A 22 5.02 3.62 -0.87
CA ASP A 22 4.16 4.78 -0.67
C ASP A 22 3.02 4.43 0.29
N TRP A 23 2.47 3.23 0.21
CA TRP A 23 1.51 2.72 1.19
C TRP A 23 2.10 2.65 2.60
N LYS A 24 3.36 2.20 2.74
CA LYS A 24 4.05 2.19 4.04
C LYS A 24 4.26 3.60 4.59
N ALA A 25 4.66 4.54 3.74
CA ALA A 25 4.83 5.94 4.13
C ALA A 25 3.50 6.57 4.57
N ARG A 26 2.42 6.35 3.81
CA ARG A 26 1.06 6.79 4.16
C ARG A 26 0.59 6.22 5.49
N LEU A 27 0.81 4.93 5.74
CA LEU A 27 0.45 4.30 7.00
C LEU A 27 1.18 4.95 8.18
N ALA A 28 2.49 5.19 8.04
CA ALA A 28 3.28 5.84 9.07
C ALA A 28 2.80 7.29 9.34
N TYR A 29 2.44 8.02 8.28
CA TYR A 29 1.87 9.36 8.39
C TYR A 29 0.53 9.35 9.12
N ALA A 30 -0.42 8.50 8.70
CA ALA A 30 -1.73 8.37 9.32
C ALA A 30 -1.64 7.99 10.82
N GLN A 31 -0.73 7.09 11.17
CA GLN A 31 -0.47 6.72 12.57
C GLN A 31 0.13 7.87 13.38
N ALA A 32 1.04 8.66 12.78
CA ALA A 32 1.61 9.84 13.43
C ALA A 32 0.56 10.93 13.67
N GLU A 33 -0.35 11.14 12.71
CA GLU A 33 -1.46 12.08 12.81
C GLU A 33 -2.41 11.70 13.96
N LEU A 34 -2.76 10.42 14.10
CA LEU A 34 -3.57 9.96 15.22
C LEU A 34 -2.88 10.13 16.59
N LYS A 35 -1.55 10.03 16.62
CA LYS A 35 -0.75 10.19 17.85
C LYS A 35 -0.67 11.65 18.31
N HIS A 36 -0.80 12.61 17.41
CA HIS A 36 -0.77 14.04 17.75
C HIS A 36 -2.16 14.50 18.20
N ILE A 37 -2.39 14.60 19.53
CA ILE A 37 -3.69 14.97 20.14
C ILE A 37 -3.61 16.24 21.02
N PRO A 38 -3.01 17.37 20.63
CA PRO A 38 -3.09 18.55 21.49
C PRO A 38 -4.51 19.11 21.47
N GLY A 39 -5.16 19.18 22.63
CA GLY A 39 -6.36 19.98 22.84
C GLY A 39 -7.69 19.37 22.37
N LEU A 40 -7.72 18.28 21.59
CA LEU A 40 -8.98 17.67 21.13
C LEU A 40 -9.85 17.16 22.28
N THR A 41 -9.27 16.45 23.25
CA THR A 41 -9.99 15.97 24.43
C THR A 41 -10.54 17.13 25.26
N ARG A 42 -9.75 18.21 25.41
CA ARG A 42 -10.16 19.41 26.13
C ARG A 42 -11.31 20.14 25.40
N ALA A 43 -11.20 20.30 24.09
CA ALA A 43 -12.22 20.92 23.24
C ALA A 43 -13.54 20.12 23.23
N LEU A 44 -13.47 18.78 23.24
CA LEU A 44 -14.65 17.92 23.40
C LEU A 44 -15.28 18.05 24.79
N HIS A 45 -14.46 18.15 25.84
CA HIS A 45 -14.96 18.30 27.21
C HIS A 45 -15.65 19.66 27.41
N GLU A 46 -15.07 20.74 26.86
CA GLU A 46 -15.68 22.07 26.84
C GLU A 46 -16.97 22.09 26.01
N TRP A 47 -17.03 21.35 24.90
CA TRP A 47 -18.22 21.19 24.07
C TRP A 47 -19.40 20.56 24.82
N VAL A 48 -19.19 19.41 25.49
CA VAL A 48 -20.23 18.71 26.26
C VAL A 48 -20.78 19.60 27.36
N ASN A 49 -19.93 20.41 28.00
CA ASN A 49 -20.30 21.20 29.18
C ASN A 49 -20.89 22.59 28.85
N HIS A 50 -20.62 23.18 27.67
CA HIS A 50 -20.94 24.58 27.37
C HIS A 50 -21.62 24.83 25.99
N GLY A 51 -22.03 23.79 25.28
CA GLY A 51 -22.42 23.86 23.86
C GLY A 51 -23.71 24.63 23.53
N ASN A 52 -23.64 25.97 23.44
CA ASN A 52 -24.64 26.79 22.74
C ASN A 52 -24.35 26.84 21.22
N GLY A 53 -24.79 25.81 20.48
CA GLY A 53 -25.30 25.82 19.10
C GLY A 53 -24.62 26.56 17.92
N ARG A 54 -23.51 27.31 18.04
CA ARG A 54 -22.92 28.04 16.89
C ARG A 54 -21.40 27.89 16.78
N LYS A 55 -20.98 27.43 15.58
CA LYS A 55 -19.61 27.26 15.04
C LYS A 55 -18.76 26.12 15.60
N GLN A 56 -19.25 24.88 15.45
CA GLN A 56 -18.57 23.65 15.88
C GLN A 56 -18.16 22.73 14.72
N GLU A 57 -18.38 23.16 13.46
CA GLU A 57 -18.00 22.42 12.26
C GLU A 57 -16.53 21.97 12.24
N PRO A 58 -15.53 22.76 12.69
CA PRO A 58 -14.15 22.31 12.65
C PRO A 58 -13.88 21.12 13.58
N LEU A 59 -14.45 21.12 14.80
CA LEU A 59 -14.28 20.04 15.76
C LEU A 59 -14.93 18.75 15.27
N LEU A 60 -16.16 18.84 14.75
CA LEU A 60 -16.88 17.71 14.18
C LEU A 60 -16.13 17.14 12.96
N ARG A 61 -15.64 17.99 12.05
CA ARG A 61 -14.81 17.59 10.90
C ARG A 61 -13.55 16.87 11.35
N THR A 62 -12.87 17.36 12.38
CA THR A 62 -11.68 16.68 12.93
C THR A 62 -12.02 15.30 13.51
N VAL A 63 -13.15 15.15 14.20
CA VAL A 63 -13.58 13.85 14.73
C VAL A 63 -13.95 12.89 13.59
N ILE A 64 -14.74 13.34 12.61
CA ILE A 64 -15.11 12.56 11.42
C ILE A 64 -13.85 12.10 10.67
N HIS A 65 -12.94 13.02 10.38
CA HIS A 65 -11.70 12.70 9.68
C HIS A 65 -10.86 11.64 10.42
N ARG A 66 -10.81 11.72 11.76
CA ARG A 66 -10.11 10.72 12.57
C ARG A 66 -10.78 9.34 12.51
N ILE A 67 -12.11 9.29 12.51
CA ILE A 67 -12.85 8.03 12.33
C ILE A 67 -12.56 7.44 10.95
N GLU A 68 -12.56 8.26 9.90
CA GLU A 68 -12.18 7.84 8.54
C GLU A 68 -10.77 7.25 8.49
N ILE A 69 -9.79 7.91 9.12
CA ILE A 69 -8.42 7.39 9.22
C ILE A 69 -8.38 6.04 9.95
N THR A 70 -9.04 5.91 11.11
CA THR A 70 -8.96 4.70 11.94
C THR A 70 -9.73 3.52 11.39
N GLU A 71 -10.91 3.75 10.81
CA GLU A 71 -11.81 2.68 10.39
C GLU A 71 -11.61 2.28 8.92
N HIS A 72 -11.07 3.19 8.10
CA HIS A 72 -11.00 2.97 6.65
C HIS A 72 -9.57 3.02 6.12
N GLU A 73 -8.86 4.14 6.30
CA GLU A 73 -7.53 4.31 5.68
C GLU A 73 -6.50 3.32 6.24
N ILE A 74 -6.32 3.29 7.57
CA ILE A 74 -5.33 2.43 8.21
C ILE A 74 -5.60 0.94 7.92
N PRO A 75 -6.83 0.40 8.11
CA PRO A 75 -7.12 -1.00 7.80
C PRO A 75 -6.88 -1.37 6.33
N LEU A 76 -7.23 -0.48 5.40
CA LEU A 76 -6.99 -0.70 3.97
C LEU A 76 -5.49 -0.75 3.66
N LEU A 77 -4.71 0.21 4.18
CA LEU A 77 -3.26 0.25 3.99
C LEU A 77 -2.58 -1.00 4.59
N LEU A 78 -2.95 -1.39 5.81
CA LEU A 78 -2.45 -2.61 6.44
C LEU A 78 -2.78 -3.85 5.61
N SER A 79 -3.99 -3.95 5.07
CA SER A 79 -4.39 -5.07 4.21
C SER A 79 -3.57 -5.14 2.93
N ARG A 80 -3.35 -4.00 2.27
CA ARG A 80 -2.53 -3.89 1.05
C ARG A 80 -1.07 -4.27 1.30
N ILE A 81 -0.47 -3.69 2.34
CA ILE A 81 0.91 -3.98 2.74
C ILE A 81 1.06 -5.46 3.10
N GLY A 82 0.16 -5.98 3.94
CA GLY A 82 0.18 -7.37 4.37
C GLY A 82 0.01 -8.35 3.21
N LEU A 83 -0.78 -7.99 2.18
CA LEU A 83 -0.92 -8.82 0.99
C LEU A 83 0.36 -8.87 0.15
N ILE A 84 1.07 -7.74 0.00
CA ILE A 84 2.38 -7.72 -0.68
C ILE A 84 3.45 -8.45 0.15
N ASP A 85 3.46 -8.29 1.47
CA ASP A 85 4.35 -9.04 2.36
C ASP A 85 4.12 -10.55 2.23
N TYR A 86 2.85 -10.97 2.18
CA TYR A 86 2.48 -12.35 1.89
C TYR A 86 2.94 -12.80 0.50
N ALA A 87 2.89 -11.92 -0.51
CA ALA A 87 3.42 -12.23 -1.83
C ALA A 87 4.94 -12.47 -1.81
N PHE A 88 5.68 -11.68 -1.04
CA PHE A 88 7.14 -11.83 -0.88
C PHE A 88 7.54 -13.14 -0.22
N SER A 89 6.68 -13.74 0.62
CA SER A 89 6.93 -15.07 1.19
C SER A 89 7.07 -16.19 0.13
N ALA A 90 6.62 -15.97 -1.11
CA ALA A 90 6.77 -16.92 -2.21
C ALA A 90 8.06 -16.73 -3.03
N LEU A 91 8.87 -15.72 -2.69
CA LEU A 91 10.09 -15.36 -3.40
C LEU A 91 11.33 -15.84 -2.65
N THR A 92 12.37 -16.20 -3.38
CA THR A 92 13.69 -16.44 -2.77
C THR A 92 14.36 -15.13 -2.38
N THR A 93 15.41 -15.18 -1.56
CA THR A 93 16.19 -13.99 -1.17
C THR A 93 16.71 -13.20 -2.38
N GLU A 94 17.17 -13.89 -3.43
CA GLU A 94 17.61 -13.25 -4.68
C GLU A 94 16.46 -12.55 -5.41
N GLU A 95 15.29 -13.18 -5.45
CA GLU A 95 14.10 -12.60 -6.09
C GLU A 95 13.57 -11.39 -5.29
N ILE A 96 13.64 -11.43 -3.96
CA ILE A 96 13.35 -10.28 -3.09
C ILE A 96 14.34 -9.15 -3.36
N LEU A 97 15.64 -9.46 -3.48
CA LEU A 97 16.66 -8.46 -3.82
C LEU A 97 16.35 -7.80 -5.17
N PHE A 98 16.00 -8.58 -6.19
CA PHE A 98 15.56 -8.06 -7.47
C PHE A 98 14.38 -7.08 -7.31
N VAL A 99 13.33 -7.50 -6.60
CA VAL A 99 12.13 -6.67 -6.37
C VAL A 99 12.49 -5.36 -5.69
N ARG A 100 13.33 -5.42 -4.64
CA ARG A 100 13.78 -4.24 -3.91
C ARG A 100 14.51 -3.27 -4.83
N LEU A 101 15.53 -3.74 -5.56
CA LEU A 101 16.32 -2.87 -6.45
C LEU A 101 15.46 -2.25 -7.57
N ARG A 102 14.53 -3.02 -8.14
CA ARG A 102 13.73 -2.59 -9.29
C ARG A 102 12.55 -1.69 -8.92
N TYR A 103 11.81 -2.02 -7.86
CA TYR A 103 10.51 -1.41 -7.58
C TYR A 103 10.52 -0.52 -6.33
N LEU A 104 11.37 -0.82 -5.34
CA LEU A 104 11.45 -0.01 -4.11
C LEU A 104 12.51 1.08 -4.24
N ASP A 105 13.73 0.68 -4.59
CA ASP A 105 14.86 1.60 -4.79
C ASP A 105 14.82 2.27 -6.18
N LYS A 106 13.97 1.75 -7.09
CA LYS A 106 13.70 2.28 -8.44
C LYS A 106 14.98 2.55 -9.26
N LEU A 107 15.98 1.68 -9.12
CA LEU A 107 17.27 1.84 -9.81
C LEU A 107 17.14 1.67 -11.33
N ALA A 108 18.08 2.27 -12.05
CA ALA A 108 18.21 2.10 -13.50
C ALA A 108 18.49 0.63 -13.87
N LEU A 109 17.93 0.18 -14.99
CA LEU A 109 18.04 -1.22 -15.43
C LEU A 109 19.49 -1.70 -15.58
N SER A 110 20.38 -0.85 -16.12
CA SER A 110 21.81 -1.15 -16.25
C SER A 110 22.44 -1.45 -14.89
N VAL A 111 22.24 -0.56 -13.93
CA VAL A 111 22.74 -0.72 -12.56
C VAL A 111 22.23 -2.00 -11.90
N ILE A 112 20.95 -2.33 -12.10
CA ILE A 112 20.39 -3.56 -11.56
C ILE A 112 21.08 -4.75 -12.21
N MET A 113 21.10 -4.84 -13.54
CA MET A 113 21.71 -5.94 -14.30
C MET A 113 23.17 -6.18 -13.91
N ASP A 114 23.94 -5.12 -13.72
CA ASP A 114 25.33 -5.20 -13.26
C ASP A 114 25.42 -5.77 -11.84
N ARG A 115 24.59 -5.28 -10.91
CA ARG A 115 24.58 -5.75 -9.51
C ARG A 115 24.19 -7.20 -9.34
N ILE A 116 23.26 -7.69 -10.15
CA ILE A 116 22.78 -9.09 -10.09
C ILE A 116 23.42 -9.98 -11.16
N ALA A 117 24.42 -9.47 -11.87
CA ALA A 117 25.16 -10.17 -12.93
C ALA A 117 24.26 -10.87 -13.97
N LEU A 118 23.19 -10.20 -14.42
CA LEU A 118 22.27 -10.75 -15.41
C LEU A 118 22.46 -10.11 -16.79
N SER A 119 22.46 -10.93 -17.83
CA SER A 119 22.29 -10.44 -19.19
C SER A 119 20.90 -9.84 -19.40
N ARG A 120 20.74 -8.96 -20.40
CA ARG A 120 19.44 -8.35 -20.73
C ARG A 120 18.33 -9.37 -20.93
N ARG A 121 18.58 -10.48 -21.63
CA ARG A 121 17.59 -11.53 -21.85
C ARG A 121 17.22 -12.24 -20.54
N ALA A 122 18.21 -12.56 -19.72
CA ALA A 122 18.00 -13.19 -18.42
C ALA A 122 17.22 -12.28 -17.48
N PHE A 123 17.49 -10.96 -17.49
CA PHE A 123 16.75 -9.96 -16.73
C PHE A 123 15.25 -9.99 -17.01
N PHE A 124 14.84 -9.91 -18.28
CA PHE A 124 13.41 -9.89 -18.63
C PHE A 124 12.72 -11.22 -18.32
N TYR A 125 13.43 -12.34 -18.47
CA TYR A 125 12.93 -13.65 -18.07
C TYR A 125 12.71 -13.73 -16.55
N HIS A 126 13.72 -13.30 -15.79
CA HIS A 126 13.67 -13.27 -14.32
C HIS A 126 12.54 -12.38 -13.81
N ARG A 127 12.40 -11.17 -14.38
CA ARG A 127 11.29 -10.25 -14.11
C ARG A 127 9.93 -10.92 -14.29
N LYS A 128 9.67 -11.54 -15.47
CA LYS A 128 8.38 -12.19 -15.73
C LYS A 128 8.10 -13.31 -14.74
N ARG A 129 9.11 -14.13 -14.41
CA ARG A 129 8.98 -15.23 -13.46
C ARG A 129 8.62 -14.74 -12.04
N ILE A 130 9.27 -13.67 -11.58
CA ILE A 130 8.98 -13.08 -10.26
C ILE A 130 7.56 -12.51 -10.23
N LEU A 131 7.19 -11.68 -11.22
CA LEU A 131 5.86 -11.09 -11.27
C LEU A 131 4.75 -12.16 -11.34
N HIS A 132 5.02 -13.26 -12.05
CA HIS A 132 4.14 -14.42 -12.08
C HIS A 132 3.96 -15.05 -10.70
N LYS A 133 5.04 -15.27 -9.94
CA LYS A 133 4.99 -15.81 -8.58
C LYS A 133 4.20 -14.90 -7.64
N VAL A 134 4.50 -13.60 -7.66
CA VAL A 134 3.79 -12.58 -6.87
C VAL A 134 2.29 -12.64 -7.17
N TYR A 135 1.90 -12.55 -8.45
CA TYR A 135 0.50 -12.60 -8.83
C TYR A 135 -0.18 -13.90 -8.42
N ARG A 136 0.43 -15.06 -8.70
CA ARG A 136 -0.14 -16.36 -8.33
C ARG A 136 -0.37 -16.51 -6.83
N LYS A 137 0.47 -15.88 -6.00
CA LYS A 137 0.36 -15.93 -4.55
C LYS A 137 -0.84 -15.13 -4.02
N ILE A 138 -1.24 -14.06 -4.70
CA ILE A 138 -2.24 -13.11 -4.20
C ILE A 138 -3.47 -12.92 -5.09
N LYS A 139 -3.54 -13.60 -6.26
CA LYS A 139 -4.58 -13.38 -7.28
C LYS A 139 -6.01 -13.41 -6.73
N ASP A 140 -6.29 -14.30 -5.77
CA ASP A 140 -7.63 -14.50 -5.21
C ASP A 140 -8.05 -13.36 -4.26
N ARG A 141 -7.11 -12.48 -3.89
CA ARG A 141 -7.31 -11.31 -3.03
C ARG A 141 -6.82 -10.01 -3.67
N ALA A 142 -6.44 -10.05 -4.94
CA ALA A 142 -5.84 -8.91 -5.64
C ALA A 142 -6.77 -7.70 -5.73
N VAL A 143 -8.08 -7.90 -5.64
CA VAL A 143 -9.08 -6.82 -5.57
C VAL A 143 -8.78 -5.81 -4.45
N LEU A 144 -8.22 -6.25 -3.32
CA LEU A 144 -7.86 -5.36 -2.20
C LEU A 144 -6.76 -4.34 -2.57
N LEU A 145 -5.96 -4.63 -3.61
CA LEU A 145 -4.94 -3.71 -4.10
C LEU A 145 -5.54 -2.65 -5.03
N GLU A 146 -6.72 -2.91 -5.60
CA GLU A 146 -7.41 -2.06 -6.56
C GLU A 146 -8.48 -1.17 -5.92
N LEU A 147 -8.84 -1.40 -4.64
CA LEU A 147 -9.82 -0.57 -3.93
C LEU A 147 -9.29 0.85 -3.73
N ASP A 148 -9.94 1.85 -4.32
CA ASP A 148 -9.59 3.24 -4.02
C ASP A 148 -9.81 3.52 -2.53
N SER A 149 -8.85 4.22 -1.91
CA SER A 149 -9.12 4.88 -0.65
C SER A 149 -10.12 5.97 -0.98
N PHE A 150 -11.40 5.78 -0.63
CA PHE A 150 -12.51 6.70 -0.91
C PHE A 150 -12.06 8.17 -0.84
N GLY A 151 -12.30 8.89 -1.94
CA GLY A 151 -11.96 10.30 -2.11
C GLY A 151 -12.27 10.75 -3.53
N ASP A 152 -13.56 10.96 -3.80
CA ASP A 152 -14.11 12.11 -4.54
C ASP A 152 -15.60 11.87 -4.83
N ASP A 153 -16.45 12.44 -3.98
CA ASP A 153 -17.75 13.04 -4.32
C ASP A 153 -17.92 14.31 -3.46
#